data_AF-J2FT07-F1
#
_entry.id   AF-J2FT07-F1
#
_cell.length_a   1.000
_cell.length_b   1.000
_cell.length_c   1.000
_cell.angle_alpha   90.00
_cell.angle_beta   90.00
_cell.angle_gamma   90.00
#
_symmetry.space_group_name_H-M   'P 1'
#
loop_
_entity.id
_entity.type
_entity.pdbx_description
1 polymer ?
#
loop_
_entity_poly.entity_id
_entity_poly.type
_entity_poly.pdbx_seq_one_letter_code
_entity_poly.pdbx_strand_id
1 'polypeptide(L)'
;PQPMLAAMADRLDPPKGDSLTLDDLVRRYLAAFGPASVADAQTWLGLSRLAPVFDTLRPALLTFRDEHGVELFDLPEASRPSGDVAAPVRLLGEFDNMLLAHEDRSRIMRPEHKRWMFTENGILRAAVLIDGFVAGRWRIEDGKAESVLRVELFDKPAKGAAKALGAEGEALLAFAARHDRRDIRIETLDGA
;
A
#
# COMPACT_ATOMS: atom_id res chain seq x y z
N PRO A 1 -29.35 12.67 -17.57
CA PRO A 1 -29.71 12.35 -16.18
C PRO A 1 -28.55 12.68 -15.22
N GLN A 2 -28.76 13.55 -14.24
CA GLN A 2 -27.79 13.72 -13.15
C GLN A 2 -27.71 12.43 -12.33
N PRO A 3 -26.52 11.96 -11.92
CA PRO A 3 -26.42 10.84 -11.00
C PRO A 3 -27.02 11.25 -9.65
N MET A 4 -28.09 10.56 -9.24
CA MET A 4 -28.67 10.71 -7.91
C MET A 4 -27.79 9.92 -6.94
N LEU A 5 -27.30 10.57 -5.88
CA LEU A 5 -26.64 9.89 -4.77
C LEU A 5 -27.69 8.98 -4.11
N ALA A 6 -27.62 7.68 -4.36
CA ALA A 6 -28.36 6.68 -3.59
C ALA A 6 -27.57 6.39 -2.30
N ALA A 7 -28.25 6.26 -1.16
CA ALA A 7 -27.56 5.84 0.05
C ALA A 7 -27.05 4.41 -0.15
N MET A 8 -25.91 4.05 0.44
CA MET A 8 -25.40 2.68 0.33
C MET A 8 -26.41 1.64 0.83
N ALA A 9 -27.25 2.02 1.81
CA ALA A 9 -28.35 1.21 2.32
C ALA A 9 -29.44 0.91 1.27
N ASP A 10 -29.55 1.73 0.22
CA ASP A 10 -30.52 1.51 -0.87
C ASP A 10 -30.00 0.49 -1.90
N ARG A 11 -28.72 0.09 -1.80
CA ARG A 11 -28.04 -0.78 -2.78
C ARG A 11 -27.44 -2.05 -2.20
N LEU A 12 -27.24 -2.11 -0.88
CA LEU A 12 -26.66 -3.25 -0.20
C LEU A 12 -27.64 -3.81 0.80
N ASP A 13 -27.72 -5.14 0.86
CA ASP A 13 -28.37 -5.82 1.96
C ASP A 13 -27.73 -5.36 3.29
N PRO A 14 -28.51 -5.30 4.39
CA PRO A 14 -27.93 -5.06 5.69
C PRO A 14 -26.84 -6.11 5.98
N PRO A 15 -25.74 -5.72 6.65
CA PRO A 15 -24.65 -6.63 6.95
C PRO A 15 -25.20 -7.84 7.72
N LYS A 16 -24.87 -9.05 7.23
CA LYS A 16 -25.25 -10.31 7.87
C LYS A 16 -24.17 -10.69 8.91
N GLY A 17 -24.60 -11.04 10.12
CA GLY A 17 -23.73 -11.48 11.21
C GLY A 17 -23.72 -10.53 12.40
N ASP A 18 -23.08 -10.94 13.49
CA ASP A 18 -22.91 -10.10 14.68
C ASP A 18 -22.00 -8.89 14.38
N SER A 19 -22.25 -7.79 15.08
CA SER A 19 -21.37 -6.61 15.03
C SER A 19 -19.96 -6.98 15.47
N LEU A 20 -18.95 -6.58 14.69
CA LEU A 20 -17.55 -6.77 15.07
C LEU A 20 -17.23 -6.00 16.36
N THR A 21 -16.54 -6.66 17.28
CA THR A 21 -15.99 -6.01 18.47
C THR A 21 -14.72 -5.23 18.11
N LEU A 22 -14.26 -4.36 19.01
CA LEU A 22 -12.96 -3.68 18.82
C LEU A 22 -11.80 -4.68 18.76
N ASP A 23 -11.86 -5.74 19.57
CA ASP A 23 -10.90 -6.83 19.55
C ASP A 23 -10.83 -7.51 18.18
N ASP A 24 -11.99 -7.77 17.55
CA ASP A 24 -12.05 -8.35 16.21
C ASP A 24 -11.44 -7.41 15.16
N LEU A 25 -11.70 -6.11 15.27
CA LEU A 25 -11.13 -5.10 14.36
C LEU A 25 -9.61 -5.02 14.48
N VAL A 26 -9.07 -5.00 15.71
CA VAL A 26 -7.62 -4.96 15.94
C VAL A 26 -6.96 -6.25 15.43
N ARG A 27 -7.54 -7.43 15.71
CA ARG A 27 -7.00 -8.70 15.19
C ARG A 27 -7.00 -8.74 13.66
N ARG A 28 -8.07 -8.27 13.01
CA ARG A 28 -8.13 -8.18 11.54
C ARG A 28 -7.11 -7.19 10.97
N TYR A 29 -6.91 -6.06 11.64
CA TYR A 29 -5.87 -5.10 11.28
C TYR A 29 -4.47 -5.74 11.36
N LEU A 30 -4.14 -6.39 12.47
CA LEU A 30 -2.85 -7.08 12.64
C LEU A 30 -2.66 -8.22 11.65
N ALA A 31 -3.71 -8.99 11.34
CA ALA A 31 -3.65 -10.04 10.32
C ALA A 31 -3.28 -9.52 8.92
N ALA A 32 -3.65 -8.28 8.61
CA ALA A 32 -3.39 -7.67 7.32
C ALA A 32 -2.08 -6.88 7.26
N PHE A 33 -1.71 -6.20 8.36
CA PHE A 33 -0.66 -5.18 8.34
C PHE A 33 0.36 -5.30 9.48
N GLY A 34 0.26 -6.32 10.34
CA GLY A 34 1.25 -6.58 11.38
C GLY A 34 2.64 -6.92 10.81
N PRO A 35 3.71 -6.78 11.61
CA PRO A 35 3.75 -6.17 12.94
C PRO A 35 3.51 -4.65 12.92
N ALA A 36 2.67 -4.14 13.83
CA ALA A 36 2.25 -2.73 13.86
C ALA A 36 2.06 -2.20 15.29
N SER A 37 2.18 -0.90 15.48
CA SER A 37 1.97 -0.22 16.76
C SER A 37 0.48 0.11 17.00
N VAL A 38 0.17 0.54 18.23
CA VAL A 38 -1.16 1.09 18.56
C VAL A 38 -1.46 2.35 17.72
N ALA A 39 -0.46 3.18 17.46
CA ALA A 39 -0.63 4.42 16.69
C ALA A 39 -0.97 4.13 15.22
N ASP A 40 -0.35 3.09 14.65
CA ASP A 40 -0.65 2.61 13.31
C ASP A 40 -2.10 2.15 13.19
N ALA A 41 -2.54 1.28 14.12
CA ALA A 41 -3.91 0.78 14.15
C ALA A 41 -4.94 1.90 14.31
N GLN A 42 -4.68 2.87 15.19
CA GLN A 42 -5.55 4.04 15.38
C GLN A 42 -5.67 4.87 14.10
N THR A 43 -4.55 5.10 13.43
CA THR A 43 -4.49 5.87 12.18
C THR A 43 -5.29 5.19 11.08
N TRP A 44 -5.12 3.88 10.90
CA TRP A 44 -5.81 3.16 9.84
C TRP A 44 -7.30 2.91 10.13
N LEU A 45 -7.64 2.54 11.37
CA LEU A 45 -9.03 2.30 11.77
C LEU A 45 -9.84 3.61 11.92
N GLY A 46 -9.17 4.76 12.00
CA GLY A 46 -9.81 6.04 12.32
C GLY A 46 -10.38 6.07 13.74
N LEU A 47 -9.83 5.26 14.64
CA LEU A 47 -10.27 5.11 16.02
C LEU A 47 -9.21 5.66 16.97
N SER A 48 -9.63 6.05 18.17
CA SER A 48 -8.73 6.48 19.24
C SER A 48 -8.85 5.56 20.45
N ARG A 49 -7.91 5.66 21.39
CA ARG A 49 -7.91 4.94 22.66
C ARG A 49 -7.91 3.43 22.48
N LEU A 50 -7.14 2.92 21.51
CA LEU A 50 -7.00 1.47 21.30
C LEU A 50 -6.01 0.81 22.25
N ALA A 51 -5.22 1.57 23.02
CA ALA A 51 -4.23 1.00 23.95
C ALA A 51 -4.83 -0.07 24.92
N PRO A 52 -5.98 0.14 25.60
CA PRO A 52 -6.55 -0.88 26.48
C PRO A 52 -7.01 -2.15 25.74
N VAL A 53 -7.39 -2.03 24.47
CA VAL A 53 -7.73 -3.19 23.61
C VAL A 53 -6.46 -4.00 23.34
N PHE A 54 -5.37 -3.33 22.98
CA PHE A 54 -4.07 -3.99 22.81
C PHE A 54 -3.57 -4.64 24.11
N ASP A 55 -3.73 -3.99 25.27
CA ASP A 55 -3.37 -4.58 26.57
C ASP A 55 -4.16 -5.86 26.88
N THR A 56 -5.46 -5.86 26.54
CA THR A 56 -6.34 -7.03 26.70
C THR A 56 -5.92 -8.17 25.77
N LEU A 57 -5.55 -7.84 24.53
CA LEU A 57 -5.14 -8.80 23.51
C LEU A 57 -3.70 -9.31 23.71
N ARG A 58 -2.85 -8.53 24.39
CA ARG A 58 -1.40 -8.77 24.55
C ARG A 58 -1.03 -10.21 24.93
N PRO A 59 -1.72 -10.91 25.85
CA PRO A 59 -1.37 -12.30 26.18
C PRO A 59 -1.46 -13.27 24.99
N ALA A 60 -2.19 -12.92 23.94
CA ALA A 60 -2.39 -13.70 22.73
C ALA A 60 -1.62 -13.15 21.51
N LEU A 61 -0.78 -12.12 21.68
CA LEU A 61 0.00 -11.48 20.62
C LEU A 61 1.49 -11.66 20.84
N LEU A 62 2.26 -11.58 19.76
CA LEU A 62 3.71 -11.40 19.83
C LEU A 62 4.03 -9.91 19.92
N THR A 63 5.14 -9.58 20.59
CA THR A 63 5.64 -8.21 20.71
C THR A 63 7.05 -8.10 20.16
N PHE A 64 7.31 -6.99 19.48
CA PHE A 64 8.58 -6.66 18.87
C PHE A 64 8.93 -5.20 19.18
N ARG A 65 10.13 -4.78 18.80
CA ARG A 65 10.53 -3.38 18.78
C ARG A 65 11.14 -3.02 17.44
N ASP A 66 10.81 -1.84 16.95
CA ASP A 66 11.50 -1.26 15.81
C ASP A 66 12.85 -0.64 16.21
N GLU A 67 13.52 -0.05 15.23
CA GLU A 67 14.83 0.61 15.37
C GLU A 67 14.79 1.84 16.30
N HIS A 68 13.60 2.40 16.52
CA HIS A 68 13.35 3.55 17.39
C HIS A 68 12.82 3.15 18.78
N GLY A 69 12.66 1.85 19.03
CA GLY A 69 12.16 1.29 20.29
C GLY A 69 10.64 1.30 20.41
N VAL A 70 9.89 1.64 19.36
CA VAL A 70 8.42 1.57 19.33
C VAL A 70 8.01 0.11 19.44
N GLU A 71 7.07 -0.16 20.34
CA GLU A 71 6.52 -1.50 20.51
C GLU A 71 5.55 -1.83 19.37
N LEU A 72 5.78 -2.98 18.72
CA LEU A 72 4.96 -3.50 17.65
C LEU A 72 4.31 -4.81 18.10
N PHE A 73 3.08 -5.03 17.65
CA PHE A 73 2.29 -6.21 17.94
C PHE A 73 2.02 -6.99 16.65
N ASP A 74 1.99 -8.31 16.73
CA ASP A 74 1.64 -9.16 15.60
C ASP A 74 0.94 -10.45 16.07
N LEU A 75 0.25 -11.12 15.15
CA LEU A 75 -0.34 -12.42 15.41
C LEU A 75 0.74 -13.51 15.45
N PRO A 76 0.69 -14.47 16.40
CA PRO A 76 1.66 -15.56 16.47
C PRO A 76 1.84 -16.32 15.15
N GLU A 77 0.74 -16.55 14.44
CA GLU A 77 0.65 -17.26 13.17
C GLU A 77 1.00 -16.43 11.93
N ALA A 78 1.18 -15.12 12.06
CA ALA A 78 1.50 -14.27 10.92
C ALA A 78 2.85 -14.64 10.27
N SER A 79 2.87 -14.61 8.94
CA SER A 79 4.09 -14.89 8.17
C SER A 79 5.09 -13.77 8.37
N ARG A 80 6.30 -14.11 8.80
CA ARG A 80 7.42 -13.18 8.98
C ARG A 80 8.66 -13.72 8.25
N PRO A 81 8.81 -13.44 6.95
CA PRO A 81 10.01 -13.80 6.20
C PRO A 81 11.27 -13.17 6.80
N SER A 82 12.44 -13.80 6.60
CA SER A 82 13.72 -13.19 6.99
C SER A 82 13.91 -11.85 6.27
N GLY A 83 14.58 -10.89 6.92
CA GLY A 83 14.97 -9.62 6.30
C GLY A 83 15.89 -9.79 5.08
N ASP A 84 16.56 -10.94 4.95
CA ASP A 84 17.40 -11.27 3.78
C ASP A 84 16.58 -11.70 2.55
N VAL A 85 15.25 -11.88 2.70
CA VAL A 85 14.38 -12.22 1.58
C VAL A 85 14.23 -11.00 0.68
N ALA A 86 14.75 -11.09 -0.54
CA ALA A 86 14.63 -10.02 -1.52
C ALA A 86 13.17 -9.66 -1.79
N ALA A 87 12.83 -8.39 -1.63
CA ALA A 87 11.50 -7.89 -1.93
C ALA A 87 11.32 -7.76 -3.46
N PRO A 88 10.24 -8.31 -4.05
CA PRO A 88 10.02 -8.24 -5.48
C PRO A 88 9.70 -6.81 -5.92
N VAL A 89 9.97 -6.51 -7.19
CA VAL A 89 9.45 -5.29 -7.82
C VAL A 89 7.93 -5.38 -7.90
N ARG A 90 7.23 -4.30 -7.52
CA ARG A 90 5.76 -4.22 -7.56
C ARG A 90 5.27 -2.88 -8.09
N LEU A 91 4.17 -2.93 -8.85
CA LEU A 91 3.41 -1.75 -9.27
C LEU A 91 2.14 -1.68 -8.43
N LEU A 92 2.15 -0.83 -7.40
CA LEU A 92 1.01 -0.62 -6.50
C LEU A 92 0.03 0.37 -7.10
N GLY A 93 -1.26 0.12 -6.91
CA GLY A 93 -2.31 1.05 -7.33
C GLY A 93 -2.30 2.37 -6.53
N GLU A 94 -3.11 3.33 -6.99
CA GLU A 94 -3.40 4.51 -6.17
C GLU A 94 -4.07 4.08 -4.86
N PHE A 95 -3.73 4.76 -3.76
CA PHE A 95 -4.24 4.47 -2.42
C PHE A 95 -3.99 3.03 -1.91
N ASP A 96 -2.92 2.37 -2.37
CA ASP A 96 -2.57 1.05 -1.87
C ASP A 96 -2.28 1.07 -0.36
N ASN A 97 -2.83 0.08 0.38
CA ASN A 97 -2.69 0.00 1.83
C ASN A 97 -1.26 -0.22 2.28
N MET A 98 -0.36 -0.75 1.44
CA MET A 98 1.07 -0.82 1.79
C MET A 98 1.64 0.54 2.20
N LEU A 99 1.10 1.65 1.66
CA LEU A 99 1.53 3.02 1.95
C LEU A 99 0.62 3.77 2.93
N LEU A 100 -0.51 3.17 3.35
CA LEU A 100 -1.55 3.83 4.15
C LEU A 100 -1.88 3.11 5.47
N ALA A 101 -1.48 1.86 5.63
CA ALA A 101 -1.83 1.03 6.79
C ALA A 101 -1.08 1.36 8.09
N HIS A 102 -0.04 2.20 7.99
CA HIS A 102 0.80 2.62 9.10
C HIS A 102 0.79 4.14 9.23
N GLU A 103 0.91 4.62 10.46
CA GLU A 103 1.08 6.03 10.78
C GLU A 103 2.43 6.52 10.25
N ASP A 104 3.49 5.78 10.58
CA ASP A 104 4.80 6.01 10.00
C ASP A 104 4.91 5.37 8.61
N ARG A 105 4.87 6.22 7.59
CA ARG A 105 5.04 5.83 6.18
C ARG A 105 6.50 5.75 5.75
N SER A 106 7.43 6.20 6.59
CA SER A 106 8.87 6.18 6.29
C SER A 106 9.43 4.77 6.17
N ARG A 107 8.74 3.78 6.75
CA ARG A 107 9.04 2.34 6.68
C ARG A 107 9.34 1.83 5.27
N ILE A 108 8.62 2.34 4.26
CA ILE A 108 8.84 1.95 2.85
C ILE A 108 8.90 3.15 1.90
N MET A 109 8.63 4.37 2.35
CA MET A 109 8.72 5.58 1.53
C MET A 109 9.63 6.60 2.19
N ARG A 110 10.84 6.78 1.63
CA ARG A 110 11.81 7.76 2.11
C ARG A 110 11.17 9.17 2.19
N PRO A 111 11.43 9.96 3.25
CA PRO A 111 10.81 11.27 3.43
C PRO A 111 10.96 12.21 2.22
N GLU A 112 12.12 12.19 1.57
CA GLU A 112 12.43 12.97 0.37
C GLU A 112 11.50 12.63 -0.81
N HIS A 113 11.02 11.38 -0.90
CA HIS A 113 10.15 10.92 -1.99
C HIS A 113 8.69 11.37 -1.85
N LYS A 114 8.28 11.75 -0.64
CA LYS A 114 6.89 12.09 -0.32
C LYS A 114 6.33 13.18 -1.24
N ARG A 115 7.13 14.18 -1.61
CA ARG A 115 6.70 15.31 -2.45
C ARG A 115 6.21 14.90 -3.84
N TRP A 116 6.70 13.79 -4.39
CA TRP A 116 6.26 13.33 -5.73
C TRP A 116 5.10 12.34 -5.67
N MET A 117 4.85 11.74 -4.51
CA MET A 117 3.83 10.72 -4.31
C MET A 117 2.46 11.29 -3.95
N PHE A 118 2.41 12.48 -3.34
CA PHE A 118 1.15 13.18 -3.05
C PHE A 118 0.93 14.31 -4.03
N THR A 119 -0.30 14.43 -4.52
CA THR A 119 -0.76 15.65 -5.19
C THR A 119 -1.07 16.75 -4.17
N GLU A 120 -1.23 17.99 -4.63
CA GLU A 120 -1.66 19.10 -3.77
C GLU A 120 -3.02 18.86 -3.09
N ASN A 121 -3.92 18.12 -3.73
CA ASN A 121 -5.22 17.73 -3.15
C ASN A 121 -5.18 16.41 -2.34
N GLY A 122 -3.98 15.91 -1.99
CA GLY A 122 -3.82 14.78 -1.08
C GLY A 122 -4.05 13.39 -1.70
N ILE A 123 -4.12 13.27 -3.02
CA ILE A 123 -4.20 11.98 -3.72
C ILE A 123 -2.83 11.31 -3.63
N LEU A 124 -2.83 10.07 -3.14
CA LEU A 124 -1.66 9.20 -3.19
C LEU A 124 -1.58 8.53 -4.56
N ARG A 125 -0.52 8.85 -5.31
CA ARG A 125 -0.27 8.29 -6.64
C ARG A 125 0.10 6.80 -6.56
N ALA A 126 -0.13 6.10 -7.66
CA ALA A 126 0.31 4.73 -7.85
C ALA A 126 1.84 4.63 -7.79
N ALA A 127 2.36 3.63 -7.09
CA ALA A 127 3.76 3.56 -6.68
C ALA A 127 4.52 2.41 -7.35
N VAL A 128 5.81 2.62 -7.58
CA VAL A 128 6.75 1.56 -7.93
C VAL A 128 7.53 1.18 -6.69
N LEU A 129 7.53 -0.10 -6.31
CA LEU A 129 8.43 -0.63 -5.31
C LEU A 129 9.62 -1.32 -5.96
N ILE A 130 10.82 -0.98 -5.51
CA ILE A 130 12.07 -1.70 -5.81
C ILE A 130 12.73 -2.00 -4.48
N ASP A 131 13.05 -3.28 -4.24
CA ASP A 131 13.64 -3.75 -2.99
C ASP A 131 12.82 -3.34 -1.74
N GLY A 132 11.49 -3.34 -1.89
CA GLY A 132 10.56 -3.02 -0.81
C GLY A 132 10.35 -1.52 -0.56
N PHE A 133 11.08 -0.64 -1.25
CA PHE A 133 10.95 0.82 -1.10
C PHE A 133 10.32 1.49 -2.31
N VAL A 134 9.59 2.58 -2.06
CA VAL A 134 9.06 3.45 -3.11
C VAL A 134 10.21 4.08 -3.89
N ALA A 135 10.32 3.67 -5.15
CA ALA A 135 11.37 4.08 -6.08
C ALA A 135 10.84 4.95 -7.24
N GLY A 136 9.53 5.17 -7.31
CA GLY A 136 8.91 5.98 -8.34
C GLY A 136 7.40 5.90 -8.32
N ARG A 137 6.79 6.45 -9.37
CA ARG A 137 5.35 6.43 -9.61
C ARG A 137 5.04 5.94 -11.01
N TRP A 138 3.80 5.54 -11.22
CA TRP A 138 3.35 5.12 -12.56
C TRP A 138 1.92 5.57 -12.85
N ARG A 139 1.55 5.52 -14.13
CA ARG A 139 0.17 5.67 -14.61
C ARG A 139 0.01 4.99 -15.97
N ILE A 140 -1.21 4.57 -16.29
CA ILE A 140 -1.56 4.15 -17.66
C ILE A 140 -2.21 5.34 -18.37
N GLU A 141 -1.71 5.65 -19.56
CA GLU A 141 -2.31 6.59 -20.48
C GLU A 141 -2.95 5.83 -21.65
N ASP A 142 -4.26 5.98 -21.81
CA ASP A 142 -4.99 5.41 -22.94
C ASP A 142 -5.13 6.44 -24.06
N GLY A 143 -4.57 6.12 -25.23
CA GLY A 143 -4.76 6.84 -26.48
C GLY A 143 -6.00 6.36 -27.24
N LYS A 144 -6.06 6.62 -28.55
CA LYS A 144 -7.17 6.13 -29.40
C LYS A 144 -7.12 4.62 -29.66
N ALA A 145 -5.93 4.02 -29.65
CA ALA A 145 -5.72 2.63 -30.05
C ALA A 145 -4.58 1.95 -29.28
N GLU A 146 -4.04 2.59 -28.25
CA GLU A 146 -2.85 2.14 -27.51
C GLU A 146 -2.97 2.51 -26.04
N SER A 147 -2.57 1.59 -25.16
CA SER A 147 -2.40 1.85 -23.73
C SER A 147 -0.91 1.89 -23.40
N VAL A 148 -0.44 2.99 -22.82
CA VAL A 148 0.97 3.18 -22.47
C VAL A 148 1.11 3.22 -20.96
N LEU A 149 1.88 2.28 -20.39
CA LEU A 149 2.33 2.37 -19.00
C LEU A 149 3.50 3.35 -18.94
N ARG A 150 3.32 4.45 -18.22
CA ARG A 150 4.40 5.40 -17.90
C ARG A 150 4.89 5.17 -16.50
N VAL A 151 6.20 5.02 -16.37
CA VAL A 151 6.89 4.86 -15.10
C VAL A 151 7.92 5.96 -14.96
N GLU A 152 7.82 6.72 -13.88
CA GLU A 152 8.73 7.80 -13.51
C GLU A 152 9.47 7.38 -12.23
N LEU A 153 10.75 7.00 -12.36
CA LEU A 153 11.60 6.59 -11.26
C LEU A 153 12.35 7.77 -10.66
N PHE A 154 12.64 7.73 -9.37
CA PHE A 154 13.45 8.76 -8.70
C PHE A 154 14.94 8.60 -9.01
N ASP A 155 15.40 7.35 -9.12
CA ASP A 155 16.78 7.03 -9.45
C ASP A 155 16.85 6.03 -10.60
N LYS A 156 18.04 5.93 -11.22
CA LYS A 156 18.31 4.89 -12.20
C LYS A 156 18.38 3.51 -11.51
N PRO A 157 17.51 2.55 -11.85
CA PRO A 157 17.51 1.26 -11.21
C PRO A 157 18.67 0.38 -11.68
N ALA A 158 19.07 -0.58 -10.85
CA ALA A 158 19.97 -1.65 -11.27
C ALA A 158 19.37 -2.44 -12.44
N LYS A 159 20.22 -3.02 -13.31
CA LYS A 159 19.78 -3.76 -14.51
C LYS A 159 18.77 -4.88 -14.20
N GLY A 160 18.97 -5.59 -13.08
CA GLY A 160 18.04 -6.63 -12.63
C GLY A 160 16.66 -6.08 -12.28
N ALA A 161 16.62 -4.99 -11.51
CA ALA A 161 15.38 -4.30 -11.15
C ALA A 161 14.66 -3.71 -12.37
N ALA A 162 15.39 -3.13 -13.32
CA ALA A 162 14.82 -2.64 -14.58
C ALA A 162 14.14 -3.76 -15.39
N LYS A 163 14.77 -4.94 -15.46
CA LYS A 163 14.18 -6.12 -16.12
C LYS A 163 12.93 -6.61 -15.39
N ALA A 164 12.98 -6.70 -14.06
CA ALA A 164 11.82 -7.11 -13.25
C ALA A 164 10.65 -6.12 -13.36
N LEU A 165 10.94 -4.82 -13.39
CA LEU A 165 9.96 -3.77 -13.62
C LEU A 165 9.29 -3.87 -14.99
N GLY A 166 10.04 -4.20 -16.04
CA GLY A 166 9.47 -4.46 -17.36
C GLY A 166 8.47 -5.62 -17.33
N ALA A 167 8.84 -6.75 -16.71
CA ALA A 167 7.96 -7.91 -16.59
C ALA A 167 6.69 -7.62 -15.75
N GLU A 168 6.83 -6.91 -14.64
CA GLU A 168 5.69 -6.46 -13.83
C GLU A 168 4.77 -5.52 -14.62
N GLY A 169 5.35 -4.61 -15.40
CA GLY A 169 4.61 -3.69 -16.27
C GLY A 169 3.84 -4.40 -17.39
N GLU A 170 4.42 -5.44 -17.98
CA GLU A 170 3.74 -6.28 -18.97
C GLU A 170 2.53 -7.00 -18.34
N ALA A 171 2.70 -7.55 -17.14
CA ALA A 171 1.61 -8.19 -16.40
C ALA A 171 0.49 -7.19 -16.06
N LEU A 172 0.84 -5.98 -15.61
CA LEU A 172 -0.12 -4.92 -15.34
C LEU A 172 -0.88 -4.50 -16.60
N LEU A 173 -0.21 -4.30 -17.73
CA LEU A 173 -0.88 -3.96 -18.99
C LEU A 173 -1.75 -5.11 -19.50
N ALA A 174 -1.35 -6.36 -19.27
CA ALA A 174 -2.21 -7.50 -19.58
C ALA A 174 -3.52 -7.50 -18.78
N PHE A 175 -3.47 -7.03 -17.52
CA PHE A 175 -4.63 -6.93 -16.64
C PHE A 175 -5.50 -5.68 -16.88
N ALA A 176 -4.88 -4.51 -17.06
CA ALA A 176 -5.57 -3.22 -16.95
C ALA A 176 -5.63 -2.39 -18.24
N ALA A 177 -4.89 -2.75 -19.30
CA ALA A 177 -4.92 -1.99 -20.54
C ALA A 177 -6.29 -2.05 -21.21
N ARG A 178 -6.75 -0.91 -21.75
CA ARG A 178 -7.97 -0.84 -22.56
C ARG A 178 -7.77 -1.32 -23.99
N HIS A 179 -6.53 -1.31 -24.46
CA HIS A 179 -6.17 -1.60 -25.84
C HIS A 179 -5.18 -2.77 -25.95
N ASP A 180 -5.23 -3.46 -27.10
CA ASP A 180 -4.31 -4.57 -27.41
C ASP A 180 -2.90 -4.08 -27.73
N ARG A 181 -2.77 -2.91 -28.37
CA ARG A 181 -1.47 -2.26 -28.54
C ARG A 181 -1.05 -1.66 -27.21
N ARG A 182 0.13 -2.09 -26.74
CA ARG A 182 0.65 -1.84 -25.41
C ARG A 182 2.10 -1.41 -25.49
N ASP A 183 2.48 -0.43 -24.70
CA ASP A 183 3.84 0.09 -24.61
C ASP A 183 4.20 0.39 -23.15
N ILE A 184 5.49 0.28 -22.80
CA ILE A 184 6.01 0.59 -21.47
C ILE A 184 7.12 1.62 -21.63
N ARG A 185 6.96 2.77 -20.98
CA ARG A 185 7.93 3.87 -20.99
C ARG A 185 8.43 4.12 -19.58
N ILE A 186 9.72 3.95 -19.38
CA ILE A 186 10.40 4.13 -18.10
C ILE A 186 11.37 5.31 -18.24
N GLU A 187 11.21 6.32 -17.39
CA GLU A 187 12.07 7.49 -17.31
C GLU A 187 12.50 7.74 -15.85
N THR A 188 13.60 8.47 -15.66
CA THR A 188 14.06 8.93 -14.34
C THR A 188 13.75 10.42 -14.23
N LEU A 189 13.18 10.84 -13.10
CA LEU A 189 12.87 12.24 -12.84
C LEU A 189 14.16 13.04 -12.61
N ASP A 190 14.32 14.12 -13.37
CA ASP A 190 15.43 15.05 -13.16
C ASP A 190 15.25 15.82 -11.85
N GLY A 191 16.30 15.84 -11.01
CA GLY A 191 16.32 16.60 -9.75
C GLY A 191 15.61 15.92 -8.58
N ALA A 192 15.49 14.58 -8.61
CA ALA A 192 15.15 13.79 -7.45
C ALA A 192 16.20 13.93 -6.32
#